data_AF-A0A9D1JNY3-F1
#
_entry.id   AF-A0A9D1JNY3-F1
#
_cell.length_a   1.000
_cell.length_b   1.000
_cell.length_c   1.000
_cell.angle_alpha   90.00
_cell.angle_beta   90.00
_cell.angle_gamma   90.00
#
_symmetry.space_group_name_H-M   'P 1'
#
loop_
_entity.id
_entity.type
_entity.pdbx_description
1 polymer ?
#
loop_
_entity_poly.entity_id
_entity_poly.type
_entity_poly.pdbx_seq_one_letter_code
_entity_poly.pdbx_strand_id
1 'polypeptide(L)'
;MNDLRGFTLAEVLVTLGIIGVVAALLHPMLVNKIQERILKQQYKKVYTTLSKALQKTYADNSMVWYECYYPIIRNSGTCIEYDEDTHECSKYENVVGIDINSECRAYYEALKKVLIPVKVCENNAYRNGCIPDMKGYDTVISEQNPDKDDGDLISMTSGCSGYREAN
;
A
#
# COMPACT_ATOMS: atom_id res chain seq x y z
N MET A 1 -10.86 64.65 20.54
CA MET A 1 -12.07 63.89 20.16
C MET A 1 -11.60 62.51 19.74
N ASN A 2 -11.73 61.51 20.61
CA ASN A 2 -11.43 60.11 20.30
C ASN A 2 -12.66 59.28 20.68
N ASP A 3 -13.64 59.19 19.79
CA ASP A 3 -14.76 58.25 19.90
C ASP A 3 -14.27 56.86 19.48
N LEU A 4 -13.65 56.14 20.41
CA LEU A 4 -13.41 54.71 20.26
C LEU A 4 -14.73 53.98 20.54
N ARG A 5 -15.55 53.80 19.51
CA ARG A 5 -16.74 52.93 19.53
C ARG A 5 -16.26 51.48 19.64
N GLY A 6 -16.26 50.94 20.86
CA GLY A 6 -15.99 49.52 21.10
C GLY A 6 -17.17 48.65 20.68
N PHE A 7 -16.89 47.45 20.17
CA PHE A 7 -17.92 46.45 19.87
C PHE A 7 -18.67 46.06 21.15
N THR A 8 -19.99 45.97 21.06
CA THR A 8 -20.79 45.50 22.20
C THR A 8 -20.60 44.00 22.40
N LEU A 9 -20.71 43.53 23.65
CA LEU A 9 -20.60 42.10 23.96
C LEU A 9 -21.62 41.25 23.18
N ALA A 10 -22.81 41.80 22.92
CA ALA A 10 -23.84 41.17 22.11
C ALA A 10 -23.42 41.02 20.63
N GLU A 11 -22.76 42.02 20.06
CA GLU A 11 -22.29 42.01 18.66
C GLU A 11 -21.19 40.97 18.45
N VAL A 12 -20.26 40.83 19.40
CA VAL A 12 -19.21 39.80 19.35
C VAL A 12 -19.80 38.39 19.54
N LEU A 13 -20.80 38.22 20.40
CA LEU A 13 -21.46 36.93 20.61
C LEU A 13 -22.23 36.43 19.38
N VAL A 14 -22.96 37.33 18.71
CA VAL A 14 -23.70 36.97 17.49
C VAL A 14 -22.74 36.60 16.37
N THR A 15 -21.63 37.32 16.19
CA THR A 15 -20.62 37.01 15.16
C THR A 15 -19.91 35.68 15.43
N LEU A 16 -19.50 35.41 16.67
CA LEU A 16 -18.93 34.11 17.06
C LEU A 16 -19.96 32.97 16.90
N GLY A 17 -21.23 33.21 17.21
CA GLY A 17 -22.30 32.24 16.99
C GLY A 17 -22.49 31.88 15.51
N ILE A 18 -22.51 32.88 14.63
CA ILE A 18 -22.62 32.66 13.17
C ILE A 18 -21.40 31.89 12.64
N ILE A 19 -20.18 32.31 13.01
CA ILE A 19 -18.95 31.63 12.59
C ILE A 19 -18.93 30.18 13.09
N GLY A 20 -19.39 29.93 14.31
CA GLY A 20 -19.47 28.58 14.90
C GLY A 20 -20.40 27.65 14.12
N VAL A 21 -21.60 28.12 13.74
CA VAL A 21 -22.56 27.32 12.95
C VAL A 21 -22.02 27.05 11.55
N VAL A 22 -21.46 28.07 10.88
CA VAL A 22 -20.89 27.92 9.54
C VAL A 22 -19.70 26.95 9.56
N ALA A 23 -18.81 27.06 10.55
CA ALA A 23 -17.68 26.16 10.70
C ALA A 23 -18.10 24.70 10.92
N ALA A 24 -19.15 24.47 11.71
CA ALA A 24 -19.69 23.12 11.97
C ALA A 24 -20.22 22.46 10.69
N LEU A 25 -20.86 23.23 9.79
CA LEU A 25 -21.34 22.73 8.50
C LEU A 25 -20.20 22.46 7.51
N LEU A 26 -19.15 23.29 7.55
CA LEU A 26 -18.01 23.17 6.64
C LEU A 26 -17.05 22.04 6.99
N HIS A 27 -16.91 21.69 8.28
CA HIS A 27 -15.96 20.69 8.75
C HIS A 27 -16.09 19.33 8.04
N PRO A 28 -17.26 18.64 8.05
CA PRO A 28 -17.38 17.33 7.41
C PRO A 28 -17.24 17.39 5.88
N MET A 29 -17.78 18.42 5.23
CA MET A 29 -17.72 18.57 3.76
C MET A 29 -16.30 18.80 3.24
N LEU A 30 -15.51 19.60 3.97
CA LEU A 30 -14.16 19.94 3.57
C LEU A 30 -13.17 18.80 3.87
N VAL A 31 -13.30 18.14 5.02
CA VAL A 31 -12.41 17.04 5.44
C VAL A 31 -12.44 15.90 4.44
N ASN A 32 -13.61 15.44 4.02
CA ASN A 32 -13.74 14.33 3.07
C ASN A 32 -13.04 14.63 1.72
N LYS A 33 -13.27 15.82 1.14
CA LYS A 33 -12.65 16.22 -0.13
C LYS A 33 -11.14 16.42 -0.01
N ILE A 34 -10.66 16.91 1.14
CA ILE A 34 -9.23 17.06 1.38
C ILE A 34 -8.57 15.68 1.51
N GLN A 35 -9.17 14.75 2.24
CA GLN A 35 -8.65 13.39 2.41
C GLN A 35 -8.46 12.67 1.06
N GLU A 36 -9.44 12.74 0.16
CA GLU A 36 -9.31 12.18 -1.19
C GLU A 36 -8.14 12.78 -1.98
N ARG A 37 -7.99 14.12 -1.91
CA ARG A 37 -6.89 14.81 -2.59
C ARG A 37 -5.54 14.43 -2.00
N ILE A 38 -5.45 14.34 -0.68
CA ILE A 38 -4.25 13.90 0.04
C ILE A 38 -3.88 12.49 -0.41
N LEU A 39 -4.83 11.55 -0.44
CA LEU A 39 -4.59 10.17 -0.85
C LEU A 39 -4.06 10.08 -2.29
N LYS A 40 -4.69 10.81 -3.23
CA LYS A 40 -4.23 10.87 -4.63
C LYS A 40 -2.81 11.45 -4.75
N GLN A 41 -2.49 12.49 -3.98
CA GLN A 41 -1.16 13.09 -3.98
C GLN A 41 -0.11 12.17 -3.35
N GLN A 42 -0.43 11.51 -2.24
CA GLN A 42 0.44 10.52 -1.59
C GLN A 42 0.74 9.37 -2.53
N TYR A 43 -0.27 8.83 -3.22
CA TYR A 43 -0.09 7.79 -4.23
C TYR A 43 0.84 8.25 -5.36
N LYS A 44 0.59 9.43 -5.94
CA LYS A 44 1.44 9.98 -7.02
C LYS A 44 2.88 10.16 -6.55
N LYS A 45 3.09 10.65 -5.33
CA LYS A 45 4.42 10.77 -4.73
C LYS A 45 5.11 9.41 -4.68
N VAL A 46 4.47 8.40 -4.08
CA VAL A 46 5.03 7.03 -3.98
C VAL A 46 5.36 6.47 -5.36
N TYR A 47 4.43 6.55 -6.31
CA TYR A 47 4.64 6.09 -7.68
C TYR A 47 5.86 6.75 -8.34
N THR A 48 5.95 8.09 -8.26
CA THR A 48 7.09 8.80 -8.84
C THR A 48 8.41 8.49 -8.14
N THR A 49 8.39 8.30 -6.82
CA THR A 49 9.58 7.88 -6.07
C THR A 49 10.05 6.49 -6.49
N LEU A 50 9.14 5.52 -6.59
CA LEU A 50 9.45 4.17 -7.05
C LEU A 50 9.96 4.15 -8.49
N SER A 51 9.31 4.86 -9.40
CA SER A 51 9.76 4.95 -10.80
C SER A 51 11.17 5.55 -10.92
N LYS A 52 11.49 6.60 -10.15
CA LYS A 52 12.85 7.16 -10.08
C LYS A 52 13.84 6.18 -9.46
N ALA A 53 13.43 5.43 -8.44
CA ALA A 53 14.26 4.41 -7.82
C ALA A 53 14.62 3.30 -8.81
N LEU A 54 13.64 2.83 -9.61
CA LEU A 54 13.86 1.86 -10.68
C LEU A 54 14.88 2.34 -11.71
N GLN A 55 14.72 3.57 -12.20
CA GLN A 55 15.65 4.16 -13.16
C GLN A 55 17.06 4.30 -12.58
N LYS A 56 17.16 4.64 -11.29
CA LYS A 56 18.43 4.71 -10.59
C LYS A 56 19.07 3.33 -10.43
N THR A 57 18.31 2.30 -10.05
CA THR A 57 18.85 0.92 -9.96
C THR A 57 19.35 0.41 -11.31
N TYR A 58 18.71 0.80 -12.41
CA TYR A 58 19.16 0.48 -13.77
C TYR A 58 20.46 1.21 -14.12
N ALA A 59 20.56 2.50 -13.81
CA ALA A 59 21.77 3.29 -14.04
C ALA A 59 22.96 2.77 -13.20
N ASP A 60 22.71 2.42 -11.93
CA ASP A 60 23.72 1.88 -11.02
C ASP A 60 24.17 0.47 -11.46
N ASN A 61 23.30 -0.30 -12.11
CA ASN A 61 23.61 -1.61 -12.69
C ASN A 61 24.16 -1.53 -14.13
N SER A 62 25.01 -0.53 -14.41
CA SER A 62 25.63 -0.35 -15.73
C SER A 62 24.66 -0.32 -16.92
N MET A 63 23.45 0.20 -16.71
CA MET A 63 22.38 0.25 -17.72
C MET A 63 21.90 -1.15 -18.15
N VAL A 64 21.90 -2.11 -17.23
CA VAL A 64 21.36 -3.46 -17.42
C VAL A 64 20.20 -3.69 -16.46
N TRP A 65 19.10 -4.25 -16.96
CA TRP A 65 17.95 -4.62 -16.13
C TRP A 65 18.23 -5.91 -15.38
N TYR A 66 17.85 -5.94 -14.11
CA TYR A 66 17.86 -7.19 -13.34
C TYR A 66 16.80 -8.14 -13.89
N GLU A 67 17.20 -9.38 -14.12
CA GLU A 67 16.28 -10.41 -14.60
C GLU A 67 15.59 -11.06 -13.39
N CYS A 68 14.47 -10.45 -12.99
CA CYS A 68 13.62 -10.91 -11.89
C CYS A 68 12.24 -11.29 -12.41
N TYR A 69 12.09 -12.54 -12.86
CA TYR A 69 10.80 -13.10 -13.28
C TYR A 69 10.65 -14.51 -12.71
N TYR A 70 9.40 -14.93 -12.49
CA TYR A 70 9.10 -16.29 -12.03
C TYR A 70 8.86 -17.21 -13.24
N PRO A 71 9.32 -18.48 -13.19
CA PRO A 71 8.93 -19.45 -14.20
C PRO A 71 7.43 -19.68 -14.20
N ILE A 72 6.86 -19.69 -15.39
CA ILE A 72 5.46 -20.03 -15.65
C ILE A 72 5.20 -21.56 -15.68
N ILE A 73 6.25 -22.38 -15.56
CA ILE A 73 6.15 -23.84 -15.58
C ILE A 73 6.13 -24.36 -14.13
N ARG A 74 5.00 -24.95 -13.71
CA ARG A 74 4.73 -25.48 -12.34
C ARG A 74 5.52 -26.73 -11.95
N ASN A 75 6.64 -27.01 -12.61
CA ASN A 75 7.47 -28.19 -12.34
C ASN A 75 8.97 -27.85 -12.47
N SER A 76 9.38 -26.71 -11.89
CA SER A 76 10.67 -26.07 -12.15
C SER A 76 11.53 -25.96 -10.89
N GLY A 77 11.93 -27.10 -10.33
CA GLY A 77 12.93 -27.11 -9.27
C GLY A 77 12.86 -28.37 -8.42
N THR A 78 13.81 -29.29 -8.61
CA THR A 78 14.09 -30.32 -7.61
C THR A 78 14.96 -29.66 -6.55
N CYS A 79 14.57 -29.72 -5.27
CA CYS A 79 15.44 -29.21 -4.21
C CYS A 79 16.70 -30.07 -4.13
N ILE A 80 17.87 -29.44 -4.24
CA ILE A 80 19.17 -30.14 -4.20
C ILE A 80 19.88 -29.95 -2.86
N GLU A 81 19.55 -28.89 -2.13
CA GLU A 81 20.16 -28.59 -0.85
C GLU A 81 19.10 -28.05 0.10
N TYR A 82 19.07 -28.61 1.30
CA TYR A 82 18.19 -28.21 2.38
C TYR A 82 19.02 -27.56 3.48
N ASP A 83 18.48 -26.51 4.08
CA ASP A 83 19.05 -25.93 5.29
C ASP A 83 18.87 -26.93 6.45
N GLU A 84 19.95 -27.24 7.17
CA GLU A 84 19.95 -28.27 8.22
C GLU A 84 19.07 -27.90 9.42
N ASP A 85 18.94 -26.60 9.70
CA ASP A 85 18.20 -26.11 10.85
C ASP A 85 16.71 -25.96 10.55
N THR A 86 16.36 -25.45 9.36
CA THR A 86 14.96 -25.14 9.01
C THR A 86 14.29 -26.23 8.16
N HIS A 87 15.07 -27.16 7.60
CA HIS A 87 14.63 -28.13 6.59
C HIS A 87 13.95 -27.47 5.37
N GLU A 88 14.16 -26.16 5.19
CA GLU A 88 13.70 -25.45 4.02
C GLU A 88 14.70 -25.66 2.88
N CYS A 89 14.20 -25.66 1.66
CA CYS A 89 15.07 -25.80 0.50
C CYS A 89 15.94 -24.56 0.32
N SER A 90 17.25 -24.72 0.45
CA SER A 90 18.24 -23.65 0.29
C SER A 90 18.66 -23.47 -1.17
N LYS A 91 18.61 -24.52 -2.00
CA LYS A 91 18.89 -24.46 -3.45
C LYS A 91 18.01 -25.41 -4.27
N TYR A 92 17.56 -24.94 -5.42
CA TYR A 92 16.76 -25.71 -6.39
C TYR A 92 17.53 -25.90 -7.70
N GLU A 93 17.40 -27.08 -8.31
CA GLU A 93 17.88 -27.40 -9.66
C GLU A 93 16.70 -27.49 -10.63
N ASN A 94 16.72 -26.69 -11.70
CA ASN A 94 15.66 -26.67 -12.70
C ASN A 94 15.75 -27.91 -13.61
N VAL A 95 14.63 -28.62 -13.81
CA VAL A 95 14.55 -29.89 -14.56
C VAL A 95 14.68 -29.70 -16.08
N VAL A 96 14.61 -28.46 -16.56
CA VAL A 96 14.87 -28.10 -17.96
C VAL A 96 15.95 -27.04 -17.93
N GLY A 97 16.99 -27.18 -18.76
CA GLY A 97 18.14 -26.26 -18.89
C GLY A 97 17.79 -24.86 -19.41
N ILE A 98 16.71 -24.29 -18.91
CA ILE A 98 16.40 -22.87 -18.94
C ILE A 98 16.96 -22.34 -17.62
N ASP A 99 18.09 -21.66 -17.69
CA ASP A 99 18.59 -20.85 -16.59
C ASP A 99 17.66 -19.63 -16.45
N ILE A 100 16.56 -19.84 -15.75
CA ILE A 100 15.56 -18.82 -15.45
C ILE A 100 16.05 -17.99 -14.25
N ASN A 101 16.78 -16.94 -14.57
CA ASN A 101 17.15 -15.80 -13.74
C ASN A 101 16.39 -15.63 -12.41
N SER A 102 17.14 -15.55 -11.30
CA SER A 102 16.61 -15.05 -10.03
C SER A 102 17.47 -13.93 -9.44
N GLU A 103 17.89 -12.99 -10.29
CA GLU A 103 18.54 -11.76 -9.80
C GLU A 103 17.60 -10.91 -8.93
N CYS A 104 16.36 -11.35 -8.67
CA CYS A 104 15.44 -10.78 -7.69
C CYS A 104 16.10 -10.44 -6.35
N ARG A 105 17.01 -11.28 -5.83
CA ARG A 105 17.73 -10.98 -4.58
C ARG A 105 18.70 -9.80 -4.77
N ALA A 106 19.49 -9.81 -5.84
CA ALA A 106 20.42 -8.73 -6.17
C ALA A 106 19.68 -7.42 -6.44
N TYR A 107 18.58 -7.48 -7.20
CA TYR A 107 17.66 -6.38 -7.44
C TYR A 107 17.08 -5.83 -6.15
N TYR A 108 16.58 -6.69 -5.25
CA TYR A 108 16.01 -6.27 -3.98
C TYR A 108 17.04 -5.55 -3.12
N GLU A 109 18.27 -6.05 -3.05
CA GLU A 109 19.38 -5.38 -2.35
C GLU A 109 19.77 -4.04 -3.00
N ALA A 110 19.80 -3.96 -4.33
CA ALA A 110 20.03 -2.71 -5.05
C ALA A 110 18.92 -1.69 -4.78
N LEU A 111 17.66 -2.14 -4.78
CA LEU A 111 16.50 -1.30 -4.55
C LEU A 111 16.45 -0.78 -3.11
N LYS A 112 16.80 -1.61 -2.11
CA LYS A 112 16.94 -1.16 -0.71
C LYS A 112 17.95 -0.03 -0.56
N LYS A 113 19.12 -0.15 -1.22
CA LYS A 113 20.16 0.90 -1.19
C LYS A 113 19.67 2.21 -1.78
N VAL A 114 18.84 2.16 -2.82
CA VAL A 114 18.27 3.35 -3.46
C VAL A 114 17.13 3.96 -2.65
N LEU A 115 16.22 3.14 -2.11
CA LEU A 115 15.02 3.60 -1.41
C LEU A 115 15.26 4.01 0.04
N ILE A 116 16.31 3.47 0.69
CA ILE A 116 16.63 3.71 2.11
C ILE A 116 15.37 3.53 2.98
N PRO A 117 14.77 2.33 3.01
CA PRO A 117 13.51 2.10 3.72
C PRO A 117 13.70 2.27 5.24
N VAL A 118 12.72 2.91 5.88
CA VAL A 118 12.69 3.10 7.35
C VAL A 118 12.50 1.77 8.07
N LYS A 119 11.64 0.90 7.52
CA LYS A 119 11.38 -0.45 8.03
C LYS A 119 11.20 -1.38 6.84
N VAL A 120 11.88 -2.52 6.89
CA VAL A 120 11.64 -3.64 5.99
C VAL A 120 10.86 -4.68 6.78
N CYS A 121 9.81 -5.21 6.17
CA CYS A 121 8.92 -6.17 6.81
C CYS A 121 9.10 -7.52 6.13
N GLU A 122 9.97 -8.32 6.72
CA GLU A 122 10.23 -9.68 6.27
C GLU A 122 9.03 -10.55 6.62
N ASN A 123 8.59 -11.38 5.67
CA ASN A 123 7.55 -12.41 5.77
C ASN A 123 6.26 -12.04 6.54
N ASN A 124 5.12 -12.01 5.85
CA ASN A 124 3.80 -11.73 6.42
C ASN A 124 3.67 -10.32 7.04
N ALA A 125 3.77 -9.30 6.18
CA ALA A 125 3.73 -7.88 6.53
C ALA A 125 2.47 -7.42 7.30
N TYR A 126 1.35 -8.15 7.17
CA TYR A 126 0.12 -7.86 7.90
C TYR A 126 0.25 -8.26 9.38
N ARG A 127 0.62 -9.52 9.68
CA ARG A 127 0.85 -9.98 11.06
C ARG A 127 1.94 -9.20 11.78
N ASN A 128 2.95 -8.74 11.04
CA ASN A 128 4.07 -7.97 11.59
C ASN A 128 3.75 -6.46 11.77
N GLY A 129 2.48 -6.06 11.60
CA GLY A 129 1.98 -4.71 11.84
C GLY A 129 2.60 -3.65 10.92
N CYS A 130 3.02 -4.05 9.72
CA CYS A 130 3.63 -3.15 8.75
C CYS A 130 2.63 -2.55 7.78
N ILE A 131 1.52 -3.25 7.58
CA ILE A 131 0.36 -2.76 6.86
C ILE A 131 -0.65 -2.37 7.94
N PRO A 132 -1.23 -1.16 7.89
CA PRO A 132 -2.34 -0.80 8.77
C PRO A 132 -3.48 -1.81 8.64
N ASP A 133 -4.30 -1.95 9.68
CA ASP A 133 -5.53 -2.74 9.58
C ASP A 133 -6.38 -2.19 8.42
N MET A 134 -6.53 -3.02 7.39
CA MET A 134 -7.27 -2.73 6.19
C MET A 134 -8.42 -3.70 6.10
N LYS A 135 -9.59 -3.18 5.72
CA LYS A 135 -10.74 -4.02 5.40
C LYS A 135 -10.38 -4.94 4.24
N GLY A 136 -10.71 -6.21 4.38
CA GLY A 136 -10.54 -7.18 3.31
C GLY A 136 -11.44 -6.86 2.12
N TYR A 137 -11.08 -7.43 0.97
CA TYR A 137 -11.84 -7.27 -0.26
C TYR A 137 -13.29 -7.74 -0.11
N ASP A 138 -13.53 -8.79 0.66
CA ASP A 138 -14.84 -9.26 1.07
C ASP A 138 -15.66 -8.20 1.80
N THR A 139 -15.10 -7.60 2.85
CA THR A 139 -15.77 -6.57 3.66
C THR A 139 -16.09 -5.31 2.85
N VAL A 140 -15.20 -4.91 1.93
CA VAL A 140 -15.45 -3.77 1.04
C VAL A 140 -16.59 -4.05 0.07
N ILE A 141 -16.64 -5.26 -0.49
CA ILE A 141 -17.68 -5.64 -1.47
C ILE A 141 -19.05 -5.78 -0.78
N SER A 142 -19.10 -6.30 0.45
CA SER A 142 -20.34 -6.35 1.23
C SER A 142 -20.86 -4.95 1.59
N GLU A 143 -19.97 -4.01 1.94
CA GLU A 143 -20.37 -2.61 2.23
C GLU A 143 -20.88 -1.87 0.99
N GLN A 144 -20.33 -2.16 -0.19
CA GLN A 144 -20.77 -1.56 -1.45
C GLN A 144 -22.05 -2.21 -2.01
N ASN A 145 -22.36 -3.44 -1.61
CA ASN A 145 -23.50 -4.21 -2.10
C ASN A 145 -24.29 -4.80 -0.92
N PRO A 146 -24.88 -3.95 -0.05
CA PRO A 146 -25.56 -4.40 1.16
C PRO A 146 -26.81 -5.26 0.87
N ASP A 147 -27.37 -5.17 -0.34
CA ASP A 147 -28.58 -5.89 -0.75
C ASP A 147 -28.31 -7.28 -1.34
N LYS A 148 -27.04 -7.68 -1.49
CA LYS A 148 -26.67 -8.98 -2.06
C LYS A 148 -26.51 -10.03 -0.99
N ASP A 149 -26.97 -11.24 -1.31
CA ASP A 149 -26.80 -12.42 -0.45
C ASP A 149 -25.34 -12.84 -0.36
N ASP A 150 -24.98 -13.50 0.75
CA ASP A 150 -23.63 -13.97 1.03
C ASP A 150 -23.10 -14.88 -0.10
N GLY A 151 -23.96 -15.68 -0.74
CA GLY A 151 -23.60 -16.51 -1.89
C GLY A 151 -23.12 -15.69 -3.11
N ASP A 152 -23.79 -14.56 -3.37
CA ASP A 152 -23.42 -13.67 -4.47
C ASP A 152 -22.14 -12.90 -4.15
N LEU A 153 -21.95 -12.47 -2.90
CA LEU A 153 -20.72 -11.82 -2.44
C LEU A 153 -19.51 -12.76 -2.51
N ILE A 154 -19.68 -14.05 -2.20
CA ILE A 154 -18.64 -15.08 -2.34
C ILE A 154 -18.26 -15.26 -3.82
N SER A 155 -19.23 -15.22 -4.74
CA SER A 155 -18.96 -15.30 -6.17
C SER A 155 -18.17 -14.09 -6.69
N MET A 156 -18.48 -12.89 -6.19
CA MET A 156 -17.80 -11.64 -6.54
C MET A 156 -16.37 -11.57 -5.97
N THR A 157 -16.07 -12.34 -4.94
CA THR A 157 -14.73 -12.43 -4.33
C THR A 157 -13.96 -13.69 -4.73
N SER A 158 -14.49 -14.46 -5.69
CA SER A 158 -13.85 -15.68 -6.19
C SER A 158 -12.52 -15.36 -6.89
N GLY A 159 -11.48 -16.14 -6.58
CA GLY A 159 -10.11 -15.90 -7.07
C GLY A 159 -9.30 -14.86 -6.28
N CYS A 160 -9.92 -14.13 -5.35
CA CYS A 160 -9.27 -13.14 -4.49
C CYS A 160 -9.24 -13.56 -3.01
N SER A 161 -9.25 -14.87 -2.72
CA SER A 161 -9.31 -15.39 -1.35
C SER A 161 -8.18 -14.87 -0.46
N GLY A 162 -6.96 -14.68 -1.00
CA GLY A 162 -5.82 -14.11 -0.26
C GLY A 162 -5.96 -12.64 0.14
N TYR A 163 -7.01 -11.95 -0.29
CA TYR A 163 -7.31 -10.56 0.06
C TYR A 163 -8.55 -10.43 0.96
N ARG A 164 -9.09 -11.55 1.47
CA ARG A 164 -10.21 -11.54 2.42
C ARG A 164 -9.73 -11.18 3.82
N GLU A 165 -10.55 -10.49 4.59
CA GLU A 165 -10.23 -10.05 5.96
C GLU A 165 -10.17 -11.23 6.93
N ALA A 166 -10.92 -12.29 6.64
CA ALA A 166 -11.01 -13.49 7.47
C ALA A 166 -9.81 -14.46 7.36
N ASN A 167 -8.75 -14.11 6.62
CA ASN A 167 -7.60 -14.98 6.32
C ASN A 167 -6.34 -14.67 7.14
#